data_AF-A0AA96UE67-F1
#
_entry.id   AF-A0AA96UE67-F1
#
_cell.length_a   1.000
_cell.length_b   1.000
_cell.length_c   1.000
_cell.angle_alpha   90.00
_cell.angle_beta   90.00
_cell.angle_gamma   90.00
#
_symmetry.space_group_name_H-M   'P 1'
#
loop_
_entity.id
_entity.type
_entity.pdbx_description
1 polymer ?
#
loop_
_entity_poly.entity_id
_entity_poly.type
_entity_poly.pdbx_seq_one_letter_code
_entity_poly.pdbx_strand_id
1 'polypeptide(L)'
;MAQGTFRVEVDELGRVSKELAEATGSMGGALHALGRTSPQVTGQRELDGACAAFADDWKYGLKQLNETLHAISEGLDVTVRAYRETDETVRRVMAGEAV
;
A
#
# COMPACT_ATOMS: atom_id res chain seq x y z
N MET A 1 -12.86 -24.44 -15.35
CA MET A 1 -11.71 -23.77 -15.99
C MET A 1 -11.61 -22.35 -15.43
N ALA A 2 -11.07 -22.18 -14.22
CA ALA A 2 -10.91 -20.87 -13.55
C ALA A 2 -9.46 -20.61 -13.08
N GLN A 3 -8.55 -21.54 -13.36
CA GLN A 3 -7.18 -21.51 -12.82
C GLN A 3 -6.28 -20.41 -13.42
N GLY A 4 -6.70 -19.76 -14.51
CA GLY A 4 -5.93 -18.70 -15.17
C GLY A 4 -6.23 -17.28 -14.67
N THR A 5 -7.47 -16.99 -14.29
CA THR A 5 -7.92 -15.60 -14.03
C THR A 5 -7.46 -15.09 -12.67
N PHE A 6 -7.55 -15.91 -11.63
CA PHE A 6 -7.26 -15.49 -10.25
C PHE A 6 -5.78 -15.21 -9.99
N ARG A 7 -4.88 -15.98 -10.62
CA ARG A 7 -3.43 -15.74 -10.51
C ARG A 7 -3.03 -14.39 -11.11
N VAL A 8 -3.64 -14.02 -12.24
CA VAL A 8 -3.43 -12.71 -12.87
C VAL A 8 -3.93 -11.58 -11.98
N GLU A 9 -5.09 -11.75 -11.33
CA GLU A 9 -5.65 -10.75 -10.40
C GLU A 9 -4.75 -10.52 -9.18
N VAL A 10 -4.17 -11.59 -8.62
CA VAL A 10 -3.21 -11.51 -7.52
C VAL A 10 -1.94 -10.77 -7.94
N ASP A 11 -1.37 -11.13 -9.10
CA ASP A 11 -0.15 -10.50 -9.60
C ASP A 11 -0.39 -9.00 -9.90
N GLU A 12 -1.54 -8.64 -10.47
CA GLU A 12 -1.94 -7.24 -10.71
C GLU A 12 -2.17 -6.46 -9.41
N LEU A 13 -2.84 -7.05 -8.40
CA LEU A 13 -3.02 -6.40 -7.09
C LEU A 13 -1.69 -6.19 -6.37
N GLY A 14 -0.74 -7.13 -6.50
CA GLY A 14 0.62 -6.97 -6.02
C GLY A 14 1.35 -5.83 -6.71
N ARG A 15 1.20 -5.68 -8.04
CA ARG A 15 1.77 -4.55 -8.79
C ARG A 15 1.19 -3.21 -8.33
N VAL A 16 -0.13 -3.13 -8.21
CA VAL A 16 -0.84 -1.91 -7.75
C VAL A 16 -0.39 -1.51 -6.35
N SER A 17 -0.27 -2.47 -5.41
CA SER A 17 0.25 -2.20 -4.07
C SER A 17 1.67 -1.61 -4.11
N LYS A 18 2.55 -2.18 -4.93
CA LYS A 18 3.92 -1.70 -5.09
C LYS A 18 3.98 -0.28 -5.66
N GLU A 19 3.23 -0.01 -6.73
CA GLU A 19 3.16 1.32 -7.36
C GLU A 19 2.65 2.37 -6.38
N LEU A 20 1.64 2.04 -5.58
CA LEU A 20 1.10 2.92 -4.54
C LEU A 20 2.10 3.15 -3.40
N ALA A 21 2.86 2.13 -2.99
CA ALA A 21 3.92 2.28 -1.99
C ALA A 21 5.04 3.22 -2.48
N GLU A 22 5.46 3.07 -3.74
CA GLU A 22 6.44 3.95 -4.39
C GLU A 22 5.94 5.39 -4.48
N ALA A 23 4.67 5.59 -4.88
CA ALA A 23 4.04 6.90 -4.91
C ALA A 23 4.00 7.55 -3.51
N THR A 24 3.65 6.78 -2.48
CA THR A 24 3.63 7.25 -1.08
C THR A 24 5.02 7.67 -0.60
N GLY A 25 6.05 6.87 -0.92
CA GLY A 25 7.44 7.21 -0.63
C GLY A 25 7.90 8.49 -1.33
N SER A 26 7.58 8.63 -2.62
CA SER A 26 7.90 9.84 -3.40
C SER A 26 7.22 11.10 -2.82
N MET A 27 5.93 11.00 -2.49
CA MET A 27 5.18 12.10 -1.88
C MET A 27 5.69 12.45 -0.47
N GLY A 28 6.09 11.46 0.33
CA GLY A 28 6.74 11.69 1.62
C GLY A 28 8.10 12.40 1.49
N GLY A 29 8.90 12.00 0.50
CA GLY A 29 10.17 12.67 0.18
C GLY A 29 9.98 14.11 -0.28
N ALA A 30 8.98 14.37 -1.14
CA ALA A 30 8.63 15.71 -1.57
C ALA A 30 8.17 16.59 -0.41
N LEU A 31 7.34 16.07 0.51
CA LEU A 31 6.92 16.82 1.70
C LEU A 31 8.10 17.12 2.63
N HIS A 32 9.00 16.15 2.84
CA HIS A 32 10.19 16.38 3.64
C HIS A 32 11.09 17.47 3.03
N ALA A 33 11.25 17.48 1.70
CA ALA A 33 11.94 18.57 1.01
C ALA A 33 11.22 19.91 1.18
N LEU A 34 9.89 19.91 1.09
CA LEU A 34 9.04 21.10 1.27
C LEU A 34 9.15 21.65 2.70
N GLY A 35 9.21 20.77 3.71
CA GLY A 35 9.47 21.12 5.10
C GLY A 35 10.87 21.69 5.34
N ARG A 36 11.88 21.24 4.60
CA ARG A 36 13.24 21.84 4.62
C ARG A 36 13.29 23.21 3.96
N THR A 37 12.40 23.49 3.01
CA THR A 37 12.21 24.81 2.39
C THR A 37 11.16 25.66 3.10
N SER A 38 10.45 25.10 4.09
CA SER A 38 9.41 25.77 4.88
C SER A 38 10.03 26.88 5.73
N PRO A 39 9.36 28.02 5.89
CA PRO A 39 10.06 29.28 5.98
C PRO A 39 10.31 29.72 7.42
N GLN A 40 11.20 28.99 8.09
CA GLN A 40 12.06 29.67 9.07
C GLN A 40 12.96 30.76 8.40
N VAL A 41 12.68 31.17 7.14
CA VAL A 41 13.49 32.03 6.26
C VAL A 41 12.68 33.10 5.48
N THR A 42 11.33 33.12 5.42
CA THR A 42 10.59 34.22 4.70
C THR A 42 10.15 35.35 5.61
N GLY A 43 9.92 35.09 6.91
CA GLY A 43 9.59 36.09 7.93
C GLY A 43 8.11 36.43 8.09
N GLN A 44 7.20 35.69 7.43
CA GLN A 44 5.76 36.00 7.41
C GLN A 44 4.96 34.90 8.15
N ARG A 45 4.66 35.17 9.43
CA ARG A 45 4.05 34.21 10.39
C ARG A 45 2.83 33.43 9.89
N GLU A 46 1.96 34.06 9.10
CA GLU A 46 0.76 33.41 8.56
C GLU A 46 1.08 32.38 7.48
N LEU A 47 2.04 32.69 6.60
CA LEU A 47 2.51 31.75 5.57
C LEU A 47 3.24 30.57 6.22
N ASP A 48 4.07 30.84 7.23
CA ASP A 48 4.79 29.79 7.97
C ASP A 48 3.81 28.85 8.69
N GLY A 49 2.78 29.42 9.32
CA GLY A 49 1.70 28.66 9.97
C GLY A 49 0.91 27.81 8.99
N ALA A 50 0.55 28.36 7.83
CA ALA A 50 -0.16 27.61 6.78
C ALA A 50 0.70 26.47 6.20
N CYS A 51 2.00 26.72 5.97
CA CYS A 51 2.93 25.69 5.52
C CYS A 51 3.12 24.59 6.57
N ALA A 52 3.19 24.93 7.85
CA ALA A 52 3.28 23.95 8.94
C ALA A 52 2.01 23.09 9.05
N ALA A 53 0.84 23.73 9.04
CA ALA A 53 -0.44 23.02 9.09
C ALA A 53 -0.61 22.08 7.88
N PHE A 54 -0.32 22.58 6.66
CA PHE A 54 -0.31 21.76 5.46
C PHE A 54 0.64 20.56 5.59
N ALA A 55 1.85 20.78 6.13
CA ALA A 55 2.81 19.70 6.30
C ALA A 55 2.35 18.63 7.27
N ASP A 56 1.70 19.00 8.37
CA ASP A 56 1.18 18.06 9.35
C ASP A 56 -0.03 17.28 8.81
N ASP A 57 -0.99 17.97 8.19
CA ASP A 57 -2.14 17.32 7.54
C ASP A 57 -1.70 16.35 6.44
N TRP A 58 -0.71 16.74 5.64
CA TRP A 58 -0.16 15.88 4.59
C TRP A 58 0.58 14.67 5.15
N LYS A 59 1.38 14.83 6.22
CA LYS A 59 1.99 13.67 6.91
C LYS A 59 0.95 12.71 7.43
N TYR A 60 -0.13 13.22 8.01
CA TYR A 60 -1.23 12.40 8.49
C TYR A 60 -1.89 11.64 7.34
N GLY A 61 -2.25 12.32 6.26
CA GLY A 61 -2.84 11.68 5.07
C GLY A 61 -1.95 10.59 4.47
N LEU A 62 -0.64 10.84 4.34
CA LEU A 62 0.32 9.85 3.87
C LEU A 62 0.41 8.63 4.80
N LYS A 63 0.36 8.85 6.12
CA LYS A 63 0.35 7.76 7.09
C LYS A 63 -0.89 6.89 6.92
N GLN A 64 -2.08 7.49 6.83
CA GLN A 64 -3.34 6.75 6.64
C GLN A 64 -3.34 5.96 5.33
N LEU A 65 -2.81 6.56 4.26
CA LEU A 65 -2.68 5.90 2.97
C LEU A 65 -1.73 4.70 3.05
N ASN A 66 -0.57 4.86 3.70
CA ASN A 66 0.38 3.76 3.89
C ASN A 66 -0.20 2.61 4.73
N GLU A 67 -0.94 2.92 5.79
CA GLU A 67 -1.65 1.91 6.61
C GLU A 67 -2.70 1.15 5.78
N THR A 68 -3.45 1.86 4.94
CA THR A 68 -4.46 1.26 4.06
C THR A 68 -3.82 0.33 3.03
N LEU A 69 -2.70 0.75 2.43
CA LEU A 69 -1.96 -0.09 1.48
C LEU A 69 -1.39 -1.35 2.13
N HIS A 70 -0.92 -1.22 3.37
CA HIS A 70 -0.45 -2.36 4.14
C HIS A 70 -1.57 -3.37 4.37
N ALA A 71 -2.74 -2.90 4.82
CA ALA A 71 -3.91 -3.76 5.04
C ALA A 71 -4.38 -4.46 3.75
N ILE A 72 -4.37 -3.77 2.60
CA ILE A 72 -4.68 -4.37 1.30
C ILE A 72 -3.68 -5.47 0.96
N SER A 73 -2.39 -5.23 1.18
CA SER A 73 -1.32 -6.18 0.89
C SER A 73 -1.43 -7.43 1.76
N GLU A 74 -1.68 -7.27 3.07
CA GLU A 74 -1.90 -8.38 3.99
C GLU A 74 -3.15 -9.19 3.60
N GLY A 75 -4.26 -8.52 3.28
CA GLY A 75 -5.49 -9.18 2.84
C GLY A 75 -5.29 -9.99 1.55
N LEU A 76 -4.50 -9.47 0.61
CA LEU A 76 -4.12 -10.18 -0.60
C LEU A 76 -3.30 -11.42 -0.29
N ASP A 77 -2.27 -11.30 0.54
CA ASP A 77 -1.41 -12.42 0.95
C ASP A 77 -2.22 -13.54 1.63
N VAL A 78 -3.13 -13.18 2.52
CA VAL A 78 -4.07 -14.13 3.16
C VAL A 78 -4.93 -14.83 2.12
N THR A 79 -5.48 -14.07 1.17
CA THR A 79 -6.34 -14.58 0.11
C THR A 79 -5.58 -15.56 -0.80
N VAL A 80 -4.34 -15.24 -1.16
CA VAL A 80 -3.45 -16.11 -1.94
C VAL A 80 -3.16 -17.42 -1.21
N ARG A 81 -2.83 -17.36 0.09
CA ARG A 81 -2.56 -18.55 0.90
C ARG A 81 -3.78 -19.46 0.97
N ALA A 82 -4.94 -18.90 1.30
CA ALA A 82 -6.19 -19.65 1.39
C ALA A 82 -6.52 -20.38 0.06
N TYR A 83 -6.28 -19.72 -1.07
CA TYR A 83 -6.47 -20.34 -2.39
C TYR A 83 -5.48 -21.47 -2.65
N ARG A 84 -4.19 -21.29 -2.34
CA ARG A 84 -3.18 -22.35 -2.51
C ARG A 84 -3.50 -23.57 -1.66
N GLU A 85 -3.85 -23.36 -0.40
CA GLU A 85 -4.25 -24.43 0.52
C GLU A 85 -5.52 -25.16 0.02
N THR A 86 -6.49 -24.41 -0.51
CA THR A 86 -7.71 -24.99 -1.10
C THR A 86 -7.37 -25.82 -2.33
N ASP A 87 -6.55 -25.31 -3.25
CA ASP A 87 -6.17 -26.01 -4.48
C ASP A 87 -5.34 -27.26 -4.19
N GLU A 88 -4.43 -27.20 -3.21
CA GLU A 88 -3.69 -28.37 -2.72
C GLU A 88 -4.61 -29.41 -2.08
N THR A 89 -5.58 -28.99 -1.28
CA THR A 89 -6.56 -29.88 -0.66
C THR A 89 -7.42 -30.56 -1.72
N VAL A 90 -7.94 -29.79 -2.69
CA VAL A 90 -8.70 -30.33 -3.82
C VAL A 90 -7.83 -31.31 -4.62
N ARG A 91 -6.57 -30.98 -4.91
CA ARG A 91 -5.64 -31.87 -5.61
C ARG A 91 -5.44 -33.18 -4.86
N ARG A 92 -5.20 -33.14 -3.54
CA ARG A 92 -5.04 -34.34 -2.70
C ARG A 92 -6.29 -35.21 -2.70
N VAL A 93 -7.47 -34.61 -2.50
CA VAL A 93 -8.76 -35.31 -2.56
C VAL A 93 -8.97 -35.96 -3.93
N MET A 94 -8.70 -35.25 -5.02
CA MET A 94 -8.86 -35.79 -6.38
C MET A 94 -7.82 -36.86 -6.73
N ALA A 95 -6.63 -36.82 -6.12
CA ALA A 95 -5.60 -37.85 -6.25
C ALA A 95 -5.87 -39.11 -5.40
N GLY A 96 -6.90 -39.09 -4.56
CA GLY A 96 -7.23 -40.20 -3.64
C GLY A 96 -6.32 -40.25 -2.40
N GLU A 97 -5.55 -39.20 -2.14
CA GLU A 97 -4.76 -39.05 -0.92
C GLU A 97 -5.71 -38.56 0.19
N ALA A 98 -5.76 -39.28 1.32
CA ALA A 98 -6.56 -38.87 2.46
C ALA A 98 -6.12 -37.49 2.97
N VAL A 99 -7.11 -36.63 3.28
CA VAL A 99 -6.95 -35.22 3.68
C VAL A 99 -6.08 -35.07 4.93
#